data_AF-A0ABD0NL62-F1
#
_entry.id   AF-A0ABD0NL62-F1
#
_cell.length_a   1.000
_cell.length_b   1.000
_cell.length_c   1.000
_cell.angle_alpha   90.00
_cell.angle_beta   90.00
_cell.angle_gamma   90.00
#
_symmetry.space_group_name_H-M   'P 1'
#
loop_
_entity.id
_entity.type
_entity.pdbx_description
1 polymer ?
#
loop_
_entity_poly.entity_id
_entity_poly.type
_entity_poly.pdbx_seq_one_letter_code
_entity_poly.pdbx_strand_id
1 'polypeptide(L)' 'VPSAPSIERVEPYSSTAMVEFDEPASSGGVPILKYKAEWRIAGQDWTDREYEVED' A
#
# COMPACT_ATOMS: atom_id res chain seq x y z
N VAL A 1 14.07 1.21 -10.08
CA VAL A 1 13.13 0.74 -9.05
C VAL A 1 12.40 1.94 -8.49
N PRO A 2 11.07 1.92 -8.32
CA PRO A 2 10.37 3.01 -7.66
C PRO A 2 10.80 3.10 -6.19
N SER A 3 10.73 4.29 -5.62
CA SER A 3 10.86 4.49 -4.17
C SER A 3 9.64 3.90 -3.46
N ALA A 4 9.71 3.77 -2.12
CA ALA A 4 8.55 3.33 -1.35
C ALA A 4 7.47 4.43 -1.31
N PRO A 5 6.17 4.06 -1.35
CA PRO A 5 5.10 4.98 -1.00
C PRO A 5 5.18 5.35 0.50
N SER A 6 4.64 6.52 0.86
CA SER A 6 4.61 6.98 2.25
C SER A 6 3.20 6.80 2.82
N ILE A 7 3.08 6.16 3.99
CA ILE A 7 1.78 6.02 4.67
C ILE A 7 1.51 7.30 5.44
N GLU A 8 0.42 7.99 5.09
CA GLU A 8 0.02 9.25 5.70
C GLU A 8 -0.90 9.03 6.91
N ARG A 9 -1.87 8.11 6.78
CA ARG A 9 -2.84 7.83 7.85
C ARG A 9 -3.31 6.39 7.82
N VAL A 10 -3.61 5.87 9.00
CA VAL A 10 -4.33 4.60 9.18
C VAL A 10 -5.52 4.84 10.10
N GLU A 11 -6.73 4.72 9.55
CA GLU A 11 -8.00 4.87 10.29
C GLU A 11 -8.63 3.49 10.54
N PRO A 12 -8.80 3.07 11.81
CA PRO A 12 -9.41 1.79 12.15
C PRO A 12 -10.95 1.85 12.08
N TYR A 13 -11.55 0.77 11.59
CA TYR A 13 -12.98 0.47 11.62
C TYR A 13 -13.22 -0.85 12.37
N SER A 14 -14.48 -1.27 12.50
CA SER A 14 -14.87 -2.45 13.32
C SER A 14 -14.12 -3.75 13.00
N SER A 15 -13.73 -3.96 11.74
CA SER A 15 -12.97 -5.15 11.30
C SER A 15 -12.05 -4.88 10.10
N THR A 16 -11.89 -3.61 9.73
CA THR A 16 -11.08 -3.16 8.60
C THR A 16 -10.27 -1.94 9.03
N ALA A 17 -9.25 -1.58 8.26
CA ALA A 17 -8.55 -0.32 8.40
C ALA A 17 -8.44 0.34 7.03
N MET A 18 -8.68 1.65 6.98
CA MET A 18 -8.38 2.45 5.80
C MET A 18 -6.94 2.95 5.93
N VAL A 19 -6.15 2.75 4.87
CA VAL A 19 -4.77 3.23 4.79
C VAL A 19 -4.70 4.30 3.71
N GLU A 20 -4.41 5.52 4.09
CA GLU A 20 -4.11 6.63 3.19
C GLU A 20 -2.60 6.70 2.99
N PHE A 21 -2.16 6.74 1.73
CA PHE A 21 -0.75 6.77 1.36
C PHE A 21 -0.53 7.67 0.14
N ASP A 22 0.65 8.28 0.07
CA ASP A 22 1.10 9.03 -1.08
C ASP A 22 1.84 8.12 -2.08
N GLU A 23 1.75 8.50 -3.35
CA GLU A 23 2.50 7.87 -4.42
C GLU A 23 4.02 7.95 -4.18
N PRO A 24 4.80 6.97 -4.70
CA PRO A 24 6.24 6.97 -4.50
C PRO A 24 6.89 8.21 -5.15
N ALA A 25 7.75 8.90 -4.38
CA ALA A 25 8.42 10.14 -4.80
C ALA A 25 9.26 10.03 -6.08
N SER A 26 9.65 8.81 -6.46
CA SER A 26 10.21 8.50 -7.77
C SER A 26 9.64 7.17 -8.24
N SER A 27 9.09 7.17 -9.43
CA SER A 27 8.62 5.95 -10.08
C SER A 27 9.76 5.14 -10.70
N GLY A 28 11.00 5.66 -10.64
CA GLY A 28 12.18 5.04 -11.25
C GLY A 28 12.20 5.12 -12.77
N GLY A 29 11.44 6.05 -13.37
CA GLY A 29 11.41 6.31 -14.81
C GLY A 29 10.30 5.59 -15.59
N VAL A 30 9.40 4.87 -14.91
CA VAL A 30 8.24 4.18 -15.50
C VAL A 30 6.98 4.51 -14.69
N PRO A 31 5.77 4.55 -15.28
CA PRO A 31 4.55 4.77 -14.51
C PRO A 31 4.32 3.65 -13.48
N ILE A 32 3.70 4.00 -12.36
CA ILE A 32 3.25 3.02 -11.37
C ILE A 32 1.98 2.35 -11.89
N LEU A 33 1.98 1.02 -11.93
CA LEU A 33 0.86 0.24 -12.50
C LEU A 33 -0.01 -0.41 -11.42
N LYS A 34 0.60 -0.73 -10.26
CA LYS A 34 -0.03 -1.49 -9.18
C LYS A 34 0.57 -1.11 -7.83
N TYR A 35 -0.23 -1.32 -6.79
CA TYR A 35 0.18 -1.24 -5.39
C TYR A 35 -0.07 -2.59 -4.71
N LYS A 36 0.85 -3.03 -3.84
CA LYS A 36 0.68 -4.21 -2.99
C LYS A 36 0.56 -3.75 -1.54
N ALA A 37 -0.57 -4.04 -0.90
CA ALA A 37 -0.74 -3.86 0.53
C ALA A 37 -0.42 -5.17 1.26
N GLU A 38 0.40 -5.10 2.30
CA GLU A 38 0.75 -6.24 3.15
C GLU A 38 0.43 -5.92 4.60
N TRP A 39 -0.25 -6.83 5.31
CA TRP A 39 -0.57 -6.68 6.73
C TRP A 39 -0.53 -8.03 7.44
N ARG A 40 -0.33 -8.01 8.76
CA ARG A 40 -0.36 -9.21 9.59
C ARG A 40 -0.80 -8.91 11.01
N ILE A 41 -1.35 -9.93 11.68
CA ILE A 41 -1.45 -9.94 13.12
C ILE A 41 -0.09 -10.40 13.67
N ALA A 42 0.36 -9.82 14.78
CA ALA A 42 1.63 -10.22 15.39
C ALA A 42 1.64 -11.74 15.67
N GLY A 43 2.68 -12.43 15.18
CA GLY A 43 2.81 -13.89 15.29
C GLY A 43 2.11 -14.69 14.20
N GLN A 44 1.46 -14.06 13.22
CA GLN A 44 0.88 -14.71 12.04
C GLN A 44 1.68 -14.39 10.77
N ASP A 45 1.43 -15.17 9.72
CA ASP A 45 1.95 -14.93 8.39
C ASP A 45 1.38 -13.64 7.78
N TRP A 46 2.10 -13.11 6.79
CA TRP A 46 1.67 -11.94 6.05
C TRP A 46 0.47 -12.27 5.16
N THR A 47 -0.53 -11.40 5.21
CA THR A 47 -1.61 -11.33 4.25
C THR A 47 -1.29 -10.21 3.27
N ASP A 48 -1.57 -10.43 2.00
CA ASP A 48 -1.40 -9.40 0.98
C ASP A 48 -2.61 -9.24 0.06
N ARG A 49 -2.69 -8.06 -0.56
CA ARG A 49 -3.65 -7.73 -1.60
C ARG A 49 -3.05 -6.74 -2.59
N GLU A 50 -3.27 -7.01 -3.87
CA GLU A 50 -2.88 -6.15 -4.99
C GLU A 50 -4.03 -5.24 -5.40
N TYR A 51 -3.67 -4.01 -5.79
CA TYR A 51 -4.56 -3.00 -6.34
C TYR A 51 -3.99 -2.51 -7.67
N GLU A 52 -4.80 -2.52 -8.72
CA GLU A 52 -4.41 -1.93 -10.01
C GLU A 52 -4.70 -0.44 -9.99
N VAL A 53 -3.84 0.35 -10.63
CA VAL A 53 -4.09 1.77 -10.87
C VAL A 53 -5.06 1.87 -12.04
N GLU A 54 -6.24 2.45 -11.83
CA GLU A 54 -7.19 2.78 -12.90
C GLU A 54 -6.70 4.04 -13.66
N ASP A 55 -6.96 4.10 -14.97
CA ASP A 55 -6.56 5.19 -15.89
C ASP A 55 -7.35 6.49 -15.68
#